data_AF-A0A815SMA4-F1
#
_entry.id   AF-A0A815SMA4-F1
#
_cell.length_a   1.000
_cell.length_b   1.000
_cell.length_c   1.000
_cell.angle_alpha   90.00
_cell.angle_beta   90.00
_cell.angle_gamma   90.00
#
_symmetry.space_group_name_H-M   'P 1'
#
loop_
_entity.id
_entity.type
_entity.pdbx_description
1 polymer ?
#
loop_
_entity_poly.entity_id
_entity_poly.type
_entity_poly.pdbx_seq_one_letter_code
_entity_poly.pdbx_strand_id
1 'polypeptide(L)'
;MNFGVDKDSSLIDTSVLPNDIFTRVDDDFFSIVKALAGDSVFNILRIQLINSARKLLSTPDVFAFFQIESEETDKIKAESCFKSKTGQYFVKPGIQTSLSYLIKLLNQKLKEELTLNENNETRDTFISNEFIDKHPLLKSLIRWYQQNDSENNNKANRFLMMFIDNVVFNLTQSSNNFRYTESIKKFAICLYIFGGKQCYEFVRLNMPGSIPHLSTLGDLINKSNMTLTETEFKFDSLQKFQSGFGFCSEDTTGVIPKVEYDSSTNSFIGFTTRIVDGIPLMKHYQADTFDDF
;
A
#
# COMPACT_ATOMS: atom_id res chain seq x y z
N MET A 1 49.54 13.25 24.76
CA MET A 1 48.85 11.97 25.03
C MET A 1 47.65 11.90 24.10
N ASN A 2 47.80 11.22 22.95
CA ASN A 2 46.68 10.87 22.10
C ASN A 2 46.14 9.54 22.61
N PHE A 3 44.91 9.55 23.13
CA PHE A 3 44.17 8.31 23.36
C PHE A 3 43.60 7.86 22.02
N GLY A 4 44.20 6.80 21.48
CA GLY A 4 43.68 6.09 20.32
C GLY A 4 42.33 5.49 20.65
N VAL A 5 41.35 5.74 19.80
CA VAL A 5 40.09 5.03 19.78
C VAL A 5 40.31 3.77 18.95
N ASP A 6 40.30 2.63 19.62
CA ASP A 6 40.41 1.31 19.01
C ASP A 6 39.29 1.08 17.99
N LYS A 7 39.69 0.91 16.73
CA LYS A 7 38.88 0.31 15.66
C LYS A 7 38.87 -1.19 15.89
N ASP A 8 37.86 -1.68 16.59
CA ASP A 8 37.58 -3.13 16.65
C ASP A 8 36.33 -3.44 15.82
N SER A 9 36.46 -3.28 14.49
CA SER A 9 35.48 -3.80 13.53
C SER A 9 35.94 -5.18 13.09
N SER A 10 35.64 -6.20 13.89
CA SER A 10 35.61 -7.57 13.39
C SER A 10 34.62 -7.61 12.22
N LEU A 11 35.11 -7.90 11.02
CA LEU A 11 34.27 -8.08 9.84
C LEU A 11 33.30 -9.24 10.12
N ILE A 12 32.03 -8.90 10.30
CA ILE A 12 30.96 -9.90 10.43
C ILE A 12 30.78 -10.50 9.03
N ASP A 13 31.05 -11.81 8.90
CA ASP A 13 30.89 -12.53 7.65
C ASP A 13 29.39 -12.74 7.33
N THR A 14 28.89 -12.06 6.30
CA THR A 14 27.50 -12.12 5.84
C THR A 14 27.24 -13.24 4.82
N SER A 15 28.28 -13.99 4.41
CA SER A 15 28.16 -15.08 3.43
C SER A 15 27.33 -16.26 3.96
N VAL A 16 27.21 -16.38 5.28
CA VAL A 16 26.36 -17.37 5.96
C VAL A 16 24.85 -17.13 5.76
N LEU A 17 24.46 -15.92 5.36
CA LEU A 17 23.08 -15.60 5.00
C LEU A 17 22.87 -15.80 3.49
N PRO A 18 21.72 -16.31 3.05
CA PRO A 18 21.41 -16.35 1.62
C PRO A 18 21.13 -14.95 1.07
N ASN A 19 21.32 -14.76 -0.25
CA ASN A 19 21.20 -13.45 -0.90
C ASN A 19 19.75 -12.93 -0.99
N ASP A 20 18.78 -13.82 -0.85
CA ASP A 20 17.34 -13.52 -0.90
C ASP A 20 16.71 -13.49 0.51
N ILE A 21 17.52 -13.32 1.56
CA ILE A 21 17.06 -13.38 2.96
C ILE A 21 15.91 -12.41 3.27
N PHE A 22 15.88 -11.23 2.65
CA PHE A 22 14.83 -10.24 2.87
C PHE A 22 13.53 -10.49 2.11
N THR A 23 13.53 -11.44 1.18
CA THR A 23 12.32 -11.89 0.45
C THR A 23 11.73 -13.17 1.01
N ARG A 24 12.48 -13.90 1.85
CA ARG A 24 12.00 -15.13 2.51
C ARG A 24 11.01 -14.80 3.63
N VAL A 25 9.97 -15.61 3.72
CA VAL A 25 8.87 -15.48 4.71
C VAL A 25 8.52 -16.85 5.25
N ASP A 26 7.98 -16.90 6.47
CA ASP A 26 7.47 -18.12 7.11
C ASP A 26 8.55 -19.20 7.22
N ASP A 27 8.26 -20.43 6.81
CA ASP A 27 9.11 -21.60 7.03
C ASP A 27 10.51 -21.44 6.42
N ASP A 28 10.62 -20.76 5.27
CA ASP A 28 11.90 -20.48 4.62
C ASP A 28 12.78 -19.55 5.47
N PHE A 29 12.18 -18.52 6.07
CA PHE A 29 12.90 -17.64 7.00
C PHE A 29 13.24 -18.37 8.30
N PHE A 30 12.26 -19.10 8.85
CA PHE A 30 12.43 -19.81 10.12
C PHE A 30 13.49 -20.92 10.06
N SER A 31 13.62 -21.61 8.94
CA SER A 31 14.67 -22.63 8.74
C SER A 31 16.07 -22.03 8.91
N ILE A 32 16.27 -20.81 8.39
CA ILE A 32 17.53 -20.07 8.48
C ILE A 32 17.77 -19.58 9.90
N VAL A 33 16.74 -19.03 10.55
CA VAL A 33 16.82 -18.63 11.97
C VAL A 33 17.20 -19.81 12.85
N LYS A 34 16.57 -20.97 12.63
CA LYS A 34 16.87 -22.18 13.39
C LYS A 34 18.32 -22.66 13.17
N ALA A 35 18.81 -22.60 11.93
CA ALA A 35 20.18 -22.98 11.61
C ALA A 35 21.23 -22.03 12.21
N LEU A 36 20.96 -20.72 12.27
CA LEU A 36 21.93 -19.70 12.70
C LEU A 36 21.84 -19.33 14.18
N ALA A 37 20.64 -19.32 14.75
CA ALA A 37 20.35 -18.82 16.09
C ALA A 37 19.75 -19.89 17.02
N GLY A 38 19.48 -21.10 16.51
CA GLY A 38 19.00 -22.24 17.27
C GLY A 38 17.49 -22.26 17.52
N ASP A 39 17.02 -23.38 18.08
CA ASP A 39 15.58 -23.65 18.32
C ASP A 39 14.91 -22.62 19.24
N SER A 40 15.61 -22.15 20.28
CA SER A 40 15.04 -21.22 21.24
C SER A 40 14.70 -19.86 20.59
N VAL A 41 15.61 -19.33 19.77
CA VAL A 41 15.36 -18.08 19.03
C VAL A 41 14.25 -18.28 18.01
N PHE A 42 14.26 -19.41 17.28
CA PHE A 42 13.18 -19.77 16.36
C PHE A 42 11.81 -19.79 17.05
N ASN A 43 11.67 -20.47 18.19
CA ASN A 43 10.40 -20.56 18.92
C ASN A 43 9.91 -19.18 19.39
N ILE A 44 10.83 -18.34 19.87
CA ILE A 44 10.56 -16.95 20.28
C ILE A 44 10.04 -16.10 19.11
N LEU A 45 10.62 -16.22 17.92
CA LEU A 45 10.14 -15.46 16.76
C LEU A 45 8.82 -16.00 16.22
N ARG A 46 8.65 -17.34 16.22
CA ARG A 46 7.47 -18.00 15.68
C ARG A 46 6.20 -17.67 16.46
N ILE A 47 6.25 -17.70 17.80
CA ILE A 47 5.07 -17.38 18.63
C ILE A 47 4.61 -15.92 18.42
N GLN A 48 5.55 -15.02 18.12
CA GLN A 48 5.28 -13.61 17.85
C GLN A 48 4.93 -13.33 16.38
N LEU A 49 4.88 -14.36 15.53
CA LEU A 49 4.67 -14.22 14.08
C LEU A 49 5.69 -13.28 13.40
N ILE A 50 6.90 -13.20 13.96
CA ILE A 50 8.05 -12.52 13.36
C ILE A 50 8.62 -13.46 12.30
N ASN A 51 7.93 -13.51 11.17
CA ASN A 51 8.14 -14.49 10.11
C ASN A 51 9.00 -13.98 8.94
N SER A 52 9.70 -12.86 9.09
CA SER A 52 10.64 -12.36 8.07
C SER A 52 11.76 -11.51 8.68
N ALA A 53 12.88 -11.40 7.95
CA ALA A 53 14.01 -10.57 8.37
C ALA A 53 13.62 -9.10 8.58
N ARG A 54 12.76 -8.55 7.70
CA ARG A 54 12.28 -7.17 7.82
C ARG A 54 11.46 -6.96 9.08
N LYS A 55 10.52 -7.87 9.39
CA LYS A 55 9.74 -7.78 10.64
C LYS A 55 10.63 -7.87 11.88
N LEU A 56 11.64 -8.73 11.85
CA LEU A 56 12.60 -8.86 12.95
C LEU A 56 13.36 -7.54 13.18
N LEU A 57 13.88 -6.93 12.13
CA LEU A 57 14.59 -5.65 12.21
C LEU A 57 13.69 -4.49 12.66
N SER A 58 12.41 -4.53 12.33
CA SER A 58 11.42 -3.54 12.77
C SER A 58 10.85 -3.79 14.18
N THR A 59 11.22 -4.88 14.84
CA THR A 59 10.72 -5.20 16.19
C THR A 59 11.65 -4.58 17.24
N PRO A 60 11.20 -3.58 18.01
CA PRO A 60 12.08 -2.85 18.93
C PRO A 60 12.53 -3.69 20.14
N ASP A 61 11.66 -4.57 20.65
CA ASP A 61 12.01 -5.51 21.72
C ASP A 61 11.33 -6.87 21.48
N VAL A 62 12.13 -7.85 21.07
CA VAL A 62 11.69 -9.23 20.79
C VAL A 62 11.33 -9.99 22.07
N PHE A 63 11.79 -9.55 23.24
CA PHE A 63 11.56 -10.25 24.51
C PHE A 63 10.39 -9.66 25.33
N ALA A 64 9.80 -8.55 24.88
CA ALA A 64 8.71 -7.87 25.59
C ALA A 64 7.50 -8.79 25.85
N PHE A 65 7.22 -9.73 24.95
CA PHE A 65 6.09 -10.67 25.09
C PHE A 65 6.22 -11.63 26.29
N PHE A 66 7.41 -11.77 26.91
CA PHE A 66 7.56 -12.57 28.12
C PHE A 66 6.82 -12.00 29.35
N GLN A 67 6.33 -10.77 29.27
CA GLN A 67 5.45 -10.19 30.31
C GLN A 67 4.02 -10.77 30.25
N ILE A 68 3.64 -11.42 29.15
CA ILE A 68 2.31 -12.00 28.97
C ILE A 68 2.24 -13.35 29.68
N GLU A 69 1.20 -13.56 30.47
CA GLU A 69 0.89 -14.82 31.15
C GLU A 69 0.00 -15.68 30.24
N SER A 70 0.59 -16.70 29.60
CA SER A 70 -0.15 -17.71 28.84
C SER A 70 0.58 -19.04 28.87
N GLU A 71 -0.14 -20.14 28.66
CA GLU A 71 0.45 -21.49 28.62
C GLU A 71 1.55 -21.60 27.54
N GLU A 72 1.36 -20.88 26.43
CA GLU A 72 2.29 -20.87 25.29
C GLU A 72 3.57 -20.08 25.62
N THR A 73 3.44 -18.93 26.29
CA THR A 73 4.62 -18.16 26.72
C THR A 73 5.36 -18.84 27.86
N ASP A 74 4.67 -19.54 28.75
CA ASP A 74 5.29 -20.25 29.87
C ASP A 74 6.16 -21.43 29.42
N LYS A 75 5.74 -22.16 28.38
CA LYS A 75 6.58 -23.19 27.74
C LYS A 75 7.90 -22.60 27.22
N ILE A 76 7.82 -21.47 26.52
CA ILE A 76 9.01 -20.82 25.95
C ILE A 76 9.89 -20.22 27.05
N LYS A 77 9.31 -19.64 28.12
CA LYS A 77 10.05 -19.14 29.30
C LYS A 77 10.83 -20.26 29.99
N ALA A 78 10.24 -21.44 30.14
CA ALA A 78 10.91 -22.59 30.77
C ALA A 78 12.16 -23.01 29.99
N GLU A 79 12.11 -22.93 28.66
CA GLU A 79 13.24 -23.28 27.79
C GLU A 79 14.27 -22.15 27.66
N SER A 80 13.82 -20.89 27.66
CA SER A 80 14.62 -19.74 27.24
C SER A 80 15.10 -18.82 28.38
N CYS A 81 14.55 -18.98 29.59
CA CYS A 81 14.84 -18.10 30.72
C CYS A 81 15.33 -18.85 31.96
N PHE A 82 16.04 -18.14 32.84
CA PHE A 82 16.26 -18.52 34.23
C PHE A 82 15.16 -17.93 35.10
N LYS A 83 14.56 -18.73 35.97
CA LYS A 83 13.61 -18.25 36.99
C LYS A 83 14.37 -17.93 38.28
N SER A 84 14.31 -16.66 38.69
CA SER A 84 14.84 -16.22 39.98
C SER A 84 13.99 -16.73 41.14
N LYS A 85 14.57 -16.78 42.34
CA LYS A 85 13.87 -17.09 43.59
C LYS A 85 12.71 -16.14 43.88
N THR A 86 12.76 -14.92 43.32
CA THR A 86 11.70 -13.90 43.41
C THR A 86 10.58 -14.08 42.38
N GLY A 87 10.63 -15.12 41.54
CA GLY A 87 9.64 -15.38 40.49
C GLY A 87 9.89 -14.65 39.17
N GLN A 88 10.90 -13.76 39.10
CA GLN A 88 11.27 -13.05 37.87
C GLN A 88 11.99 -13.96 36.87
N TYR A 89 11.76 -13.73 35.57
CA TYR A 89 12.41 -14.46 34.49
C TYR A 89 13.52 -13.62 33.84
N PHE A 90 14.68 -14.24 33.63
CA PHE A 90 15.84 -13.63 32.96
C PHE A 90 16.19 -14.45 31.72
N VAL A 91 16.17 -13.84 30.55
CA VAL A 91 16.54 -14.54 29.30
C VAL A 91 17.98 -15.05 29.41
N LYS A 92 18.22 -16.30 28.96
CA LYS A 92 19.56 -16.88 28.96
C LYS A 92 20.50 -16.01 28.10
N PRO A 93 21.68 -15.60 28.62
CA PRO A 93 22.60 -14.71 27.89
C PRO A 93 23.00 -15.23 26.51
N GLY A 94 23.10 -16.56 26.34
CA GLY A 94 23.37 -17.20 25.05
C GLY A 94 22.30 -16.89 24.00
N ILE A 95 21.02 -16.96 24.37
CA ILE A 95 19.89 -16.66 23.46
C ILE A 95 19.91 -15.18 23.07
N GLN A 96 20.15 -14.30 24.05
CA GLN A 96 20.24 -12.86 23.80
C GLN A 96 21.41 -12.52 22.87
N THR A 97 22.55 -13.19 23.05
CA THR A 97 23.73 -13.02 22.19
C THR A 97 23.47 -13.55 20.78
N SER A 98 22.87 -14.74 20.64
CA SER A 98 22.51 -15.33 19.34
C SER A 98 21.54 -14.45 18.56
N LEU A 99 20.49 -13.93 19.20
CA LEU A 99 19.56 -13.01 18.56
C LEU A 99 20.25 -11.69 18.18
N SER A 100 21.08 -11.14 19.06
CA SER A 100 21.83 -9.91 18.78
C SER A 100 22.79 -10.10 17.60
N TYR A 101 23.45 -11.25 17.52
CA TYR A 101 24.32 -11.61 16.41
C TYR A 101 23.55 -11.73 15.09
N LEU A 102 22.39 -12.41 15.09
CA LEU A 102 21.50 -12.49 13.93
C LEU A 102 21.05 -11.11 13.46
N ILE A 103 20.64 -10.22 14.38
CA ILE A 103 20.25 -8.84 14.05
C ILE A 103 21.44 -8.05 13.46
N LYS A 104 22.65 -8.23 14.01
CA LYS A 104 23.85 -7.60 13.45
C LYS A 104 24.16 -8.10 12.04
N LEU A 105 24.08 -9.42 11.81
CA LEU A 105 24.24 -10.03 10.49
C LEU A 105 23.24 -9.48 9.47
N LEU A 106 21.95 -9.42 9.84
CA LEU A 106 20.90 -8.89 8.99
C LEU A 106 21.10 -7.39 8.69
N ASN A 107 21.46 -6.58 9.69
CA ASN A 107 21.76 -5.16 9.47
C ASN A 107 22.98 -4.95 8.56
N GLN A 108 24.02 -5.77 8.70
CA GLN A 108 25.20 -5.70 7.84
C GLN A 108 24.86 -6.10 6.40
N LYS A 109 24.09 -7.18 6.21
CA LYS A 109 23.63 -7.61 4.89
C LYS A 109 22.68 -6.60 4.23
N LEU A 110 21.84 -5.93 5.02
CA LEU A 110 21.01 -4.83 4.52
C LEU A 110 21.85 -3.67 4.01
N LYS A 111 22.92 -3.29 4.74
CA LYS A 111 23.87 -2.26 4.27
C LYS A 111 24.60 -2.68 3.00
N GLU A 112 24.96 -3.96 2.88
CA GLU A 112 25.56 -4.51 1.67
C GLU A 112 24.61 -4.46 0.48
N GLU A 113 23.33 -4.81 0.63
CA GLU A 113 22.32 -4.64 -0.44
C GLU A 113 22.13 -3.17 -0.81
N LEU A 114 22.11 -2.26 0.18
CA LEU A 114 21.99 -0.82 -0.08
C LEU A 114 23.22 -0.26 -0.81
N THR A 115 24.43 -0.67 -0.43
CA THR A 115 25.69 -0.24 -1.08
C THR A 115 25.95 -0.91 -2.43
N LEU A 116 25.48 -2.15 -2.63
CA LEU A 116 25.44 -2.80 -3.95
C LEU A 116 24.41 -2.13 -4.85
N ASN A 117 23.28 -1.68 -4.32
CA ASN A 117 22.34 -0.87 -5.07
C ASN A 117 22.97 0.49 -5.43
N GLU A 118 23.63 1.19 -4.52
CA GLU A 118 24.36 2.45 -4.82
C GLU A 118 25.47 2.29 -5.90
N ASN A 119 26.15 1.14 -5.95
CA ASN A 119 27.19 0.89 -6.97
C ASN A 119 26.64 0.32 -8.30
N ASN A 120 25.50 -0.39 -8.27
CA ASN A 120 24.80 -0.86 -9.48
C ASN A 120 23.80 0.19 -10.04
N GLU A 121 23.55 1.27 -9.31
CA GLU A 121 22.69 2.41 -9.67
C GLU A 121 23.19 3.22 -10.89
N THR A 122 24.35 2.89 -11.46
CA THR A 122 24.79 3.49 -12.73
C THR A 122 24.22 2.83 -13.98
N ARG A 123 23.47 1.70 -13.90
CA ARG A 123 23.03 1.03 -15.13
C ARG A 123 21.57 0.69 -15.36
N ASP A 124 20.68 0.73 -14.38
CA ASP A 124 19.23 0.67 -14.68
C ASP A 124 18.45 1.27 -13.52
N THR A 125 17.47 2.14 -13.81
CA THR A 125 16.49 2.78 -12.89
C THR A 125 16.78 4.16 -12.26
N PHE A 126 17.51 5.06 -12.91
CA PHE A 126 17.38 6.49 -12.55
C PHE A 126 16.45 7.25 -13.51
N ILE A 127 15.34 7.73 -12.94
CA ILE A 127 14.65 8.92 -13.40
C ILE A 127 15.72 10.01 -13.46
N SER A 128 16.08 10.49 -14.66
CA SER A 128 17.15 11.48 -14.78
C SER A 128 16.86 12.68 -13.85
N ASN A 129 17.89 13.17 -13.15
CA ASN A 129 17.75 14.40 -12.35
C ASN A 129 17.19 15.56 -13.20
N GLU A 130 17.48 15.56 -14.51
CA GLU A 130 16.90 16.47 -15.49
C GLU A 130 15.36 16.37 -15.59
N PHE A 131 14.79 15.16 -15.50
CA PHE A 131 13.34 14.95 -15.48
C PHE A 131 12.72 15.42 -14.15
N ILE A 132 13.36 15.11 -13.02
CA ILE A 132 12.88 15.57 -11.70
C ILE A 132 12.91 17.11 -11.63
N ASP A 133 13.94 17.73 -12.20
CA ASP A 133 14.08 19.18 -12.25
C ASP A 133 13.04 19.88 -13.13
N LYS A 134 12.46 19.17 -14.13
CA LYS A 134 11.34 19.68 -14.95
C LYS A 134 10.00 19.73 -14.18
N HIS A 135 9.90 19.06 -13.04
CA HIS A 135 8.67 18.96 -12.24
C HIS A 135 8.89 19.40 -10.78
N PRO A 136 8.80 20.72 -10.48
CA PRO A 136 9.13 21.27 -9.15
C PRO A 136 8.31 20.69 -7.99
N LEU A 137 7.04 20.37 -8.24
CA LEU A 137 6.14 19.77 -7.24
C LEU A 137 6.54 18.32 -6.93
N LEU A 138 6.89 17.54 -7.96
CA LEU A 138 7.41 16.18 -7.80
C LEU A 138 8.73 16.19 -7.01
N LYS A 139 9.64 17.10 -7.37
CA LYS A 139 10.91 17.30 -6.65
C LYS A 139 10.69 17.63 -5.17
N SER A 140 9.73 18.50 -4.88
CA SER A 140 9.41 18.89 -3.50
C SER A 140 8.82 17.73 -2.69
N LEU A 141 7.96 16.92 -3.32
CA LEU A 141 7.35 15.74 -2.70
C LEU A 141 8.39 14.66 -2.39
N ILE A 142 9.27 14.35 -3.34
CA ILE A 142 10.34 13.37 -3.15
C ILE A 142 11.30 13.82 -2.04
N ARG A 143 11.69 15.10 -2.03
CA ARG A 143 12.56 15.65 -0.98
C ARG A 143 11.90 15.58 0.40
N TRP A 144 10.62 15.92 0.49
CA TRP A 144 9.86 15.80 1.74
C TRP A 144 9.84 14.35 2.23
N TYR A 145 9.64 13.38 1.33
CA TYR A 145 9.65 11.96 1.68
C TYR A 145 11.00 11.50 2.24
N GLN A 146 12.09 11.79 1.52
CA GLN A 146 13.45 11.42 1.91
C GLN A 146 13.88 12.02 3.26
N GLN A 147 13.34 13.19 3.63
CA GLN A 147 13.63 13.86 4.89
C GLN A 147 12.82 13.31 6.09
N ASN A 148 11.63 12.74 5.85
CA ASN A 148 10.79 12.17 6.92
C ASN A 148 11.13 10.71 7.25
N ASP A 149 11.89 10.01 6.40
CA ASP A 149 12.40 8.66 6.73
C ASP A 149 13.48 8.69 7.82
N SER A 150 14.13 9.84 8.05
CA SER A 150 15.19 10.00 9.05
C SER A 150 14.71 10.40 10.46
N GLU A 151 13.49 10.93 10.61
CA GLU A 151 12.97 11.38 11.90
C GLU A 151 11.50 10.94 12.11
N ASN A 152 11.31 10.10 13.12
CA ASN A 152 10.05 9.67 13.75
C ASN A 152 9.29 8.44 13.23
N ASN A 153 9.31 7.42 14.09
CA ASN A 153 8.31 6.37 14.22
C ASN A 153 6.89 6.92 14.49
N ASN A 154 5.90 6.21 13.94
CA ASN A 154 4.46 6.23 14.25
C ASN A 154 3.57 7.28 13.54
N LYS A 155 2.76 6.77 12.59
CA LYS A 155 1.70 7.42 11.77
C LYS A 155 2.14 8.20 10.53
N ALA A 156 3.16 7.74 9.81
CA ALA A 156 3.31 8.14 8.41
C ALA A 156 2.03 7.74 7.63
N ASN A 157 1.45 8.69 6.88
CA ASN A 157 0.24 8.49 6.09
C ASN A 157 0.43 7.29 5.15
N ARG A 158 -0.11 6.11 5.50
CA ARG A 158 0.04 4.86 4.72
C ARG A 158 -0.32 5.04 3.25
N PHE A 159 -1.34 5.85 2.97
CA PHE A 159 -1.71 6.21 1.61
C PHE A 159 -0.64 7.05 0.90
N LEU A 160 -0.05 8.04 1.59
CA LEU A 160 0.98 8.92 1.02
C LEU A 160 2.26 8.13 0.70
N MET A 161 2.68 7.22 1.59
CA MET A 161 3.76 6.26 1.29
C MET A 161 3.46 5.45 0.04
N MET A 162 2.30 4.77 0.01
CA MET A 162 1.89 4.00 -1.19
C MET A 162 1.81 4.85 -2.46
N PHE A 163 1.40 6.12 -2.33
CA PHE A 163 1.29 7.04 -3.45
C PHE A 163 2.66 7.43 -3.99
N ILE A 164 3.61 7.76 -3.10
CA ILE A 164 4.99 8.10 -3.46
C ILE A 164 5.71 6.89 -4.05
N ASP A 165 5.57 5.71 -3.43
CA ASP A 165 6.13 4.45 -3.94
C ASP A 165 5.63 4.15 -5.35
N ASN A 166 4.34 4.37 -5.62
CA ASN A 166 3.76 4.16 -6.93
C ASN A 166 4.27 5.16 -7.97
N VAL A 167 4.45 6.42 -7.59
CA VAL A 167 5.06 7.45 -8.43
C VAL A 167 6.48 7.04 -8.80
N VAL A 168 7.31 6.72 -7.80
CA VAL A 168 8.70 6.30 -8.02
C VAL A 168 8.75 5.06 -8.91
N PHE A 169 7.93 4.04 -8.62
CA PHE A 169 7.83 2.83 -9.43
C PHE A 169 7.40 3.12 -10.87
N ASN A 170 6.41 3.98 -11.09
CA ASN A 170 5.96 4.28 -12.45
C ASN A 170 7.00 5.08 -13.21
N LEU A 171 7.69 6.00 -12.56
CA LEU A 171 8.71 6.82 -13.21
C LEU A 171 9.97 6.03 -13.60
N THR A 172 10.23 4.85 -13.01
CA THR A 172 11.27 3.93 -13.50
C THR A 172 10.83 3.12 -14.73
N GLN A 173 9.54 3.18 -15.10
CA GLN A 173 8.96 2.49 -16.24
C GLN A 173 8.71 3.45 -17.41
N SER A 174 8.61 2.91 -18.62
CA SER A 174 8.07 3.68 -19.75
C SER A 174 6.62 4.08 -19.48
N SER A 175 6.18 5.25 -19.97
CA SER A 175 4.82 5.78 -19.77
C SER A 175 3.68 4.81 -20.12
N ASN A 176 3.91 3.92 -21.08
CA ASN A 176 2.93 2.91 -21.50
C ASN A 176 2.75 1.77 -20.48
N ASN A 177 3.68 1.62 -19.53
CA ASN A 177 3.73 0.54 -18.56
C ASN A 177 3.39 0.99 -17.14
N PHE A 178 2.84 2.20 -16.96
CA PHE A 178 2.42 2.68 -15.66
C PHE A 178 1.35 1.77 -15.07
N ARG A 179 1.52 1.40 -13.79
CA ARG A 179 0.61 0.55 -13.04
C ARG A 179 0.19 1.27 -11.77
N TYR A 180 -1.09 1.17 -11.46
CA TYR A 180 -1.69 1.87 -10.32
C TYR A 180 -2.34 0.86 -9.38
N THR A 181 -2.13 1.05 -8.08
CA THR A 181 -2.82 0.26 -7.06
C THR A 181 -4.30 0.63 -6.98
N GLU A 182 -5.14 -0.25 -6.43
CA GLU A 182 -6.58 0.02 -6.29
C GLU A 182 -6.88 1.27 -5.45
N SER A 183 -6.09 1.53 -4.41
CA SER A 183 -6.23 2.75 -3.60
C SER A 183 -5.98 4.02 -4.42
N ILE A 184 -5.00 4.00 -5.32
CA ILE A 184 -4.67 5.14 -6.19
C ILE A 184 -5.73 5.31 -7.27
N LYS A 185 -6.25 4.21 -7.82
CA LYS A 185 -7.38 4.25 -8.77
C LYS A 185 -8.62 4.89 -8.14
N LYS A 186 -8.99 4.47 -6.93
CA LYS A 186 -10.12 5.07 -6.17
C LYS A 186 -9.87 6.55 -5.87
N PHE A 187 -8.67 6.89 -5.43
CA PHE A 187 -8.28 8.29 -5.21
C PHE A 187 -8.40 9.12 -6.50
N ALA A 188 -7.93 8.59 -7.63
CA ALA A 188 -8.02 9.26 -8.93
C ALA A 188 -9.48 9.50 -9.35
N ILE A 189 -10.37 8.53 -9.13
CA ILE A 189 -11.82 8.68 -9.36
C ILE A 189 -12.38 9.80 -8.47
N CYS A 190 -12.11 9.77 -7.17
CA CYS A 190 -12.56 10.82 -6.25
C CYS A 190 -12.03 12.21 -6.66
N LEU A 191 -10.74 12.32 -6.99
CA LEU A 191 -10.13 13.57 -7.41
C LEU A 191 -10.81 14.13 -8.67
N TYR A 192 -11.14 13.26 -9.63
CA TYR A 192 -11.84 13.67 -10.84
C TYR A 192 -13.29 14.10 -10.58
N ILE A 193 -14.03 13.35 -9.75
CA ILE A 193 -15.43 13.66 -9.42
C ILE A 193 -15.52 14.96 -8.63
N PHE A 194 -14.71 15.12 -7.58
CA PHE A 194 -14.79 16.29 -6.70
C PHE A 194 -14.02 17.51 -7.23
N GLY A 195 -12.87 17.30 -7.85
CA GLY A 195 -12.02 18.38 -8.38
C GLY A 195 -12.32 18.75 -9.83
N GLY A 196 -13.04 17.92 -10.56
CA GLY A 196 -13.30 18.08 -11.98
C GLY A 196 -12.09 17.79 -12.87
N LYS A 197 -12.33 17.79 -14.18
CA LYS A 197 -11.33 17.45 -15.21
C LYS A 197 -10.08 18.34 -15.15
N GLN A 198 -10.24 19.64 -14.89
CA GLN A 198 -9.12 20.59 -14.90
C GLN A 198 -8.17 20.37 -13.72
N CYS A 199 -8.72 20.18 -12.51
CA CYS A 199 -7.93 19.84 -11.33
C CYS A 199 -7.19 18.51 -11.52
N TYR A 200 -7.88 17.52 -12.06
CA TYR A 200 -7.30 16.22 -12.37
C TYR A 200 -6.11 16.32 -13.33
N GLU A 201 -6.30 16.99 -14.47
CA GLU A 201 -5.23 17.17 -15.46
C GLU A 201 -4.07 18.00 -14.93
N PHE A 202 -4.35 19.03 -14.12
CA PHE A 202 -3.31 19.81 -13.46
C PHE A 202 -2.41 18.92 -12.60
N VAL A 203 -3.01 18.06 -11.76
CA VAL A 203 -2.26 17.12 -10.92
C VAL A 203 -1.48 16.12 -11.79
N ARG A 204 -2.10 15.55 -12.83
CA ARG A 204 -1.47 14.56 -13.71
C ARG A 204 -0.24 15.10 -14.44
N LEU A 205 -0.33 16.34 -14.94
CA LEU A 205 0.76 16.98 -15.68
C LEU A 205 1.91 17.43 -14.78
N ASN A 206 1.60 17.85 -13.55
CA ASN A 206 2.62 18.30 -12.60
C ASN A 206 3.27 17.15 -11.80
N MET A 207 2.61 15.99 -11.73
CA MET A 207 3.12 14.78 -11.10
C MET A 207 2.98 13.58 -12.06
N PRO A 208 3.88 13.45 -13.05
CA PRO A 208 3.83 12.33 -13.99
C PRO A 208 3.94 10.98 -13.26
N GLY A 209 3.20 9.98 -13.74
CA GLY A 209 3.18 8.64 -13.12
C GLY A 209 2.38 8.52 -11.83
N SER A 210 1.81 9.62 -11.31
CA SER A 210 1.06 9.63 -10.04
C SER A 210 -0.38 9.14 -10.14
N ILE A 211 -1.06 9.49 -11.23
CA ILE A 211 -2.46 9.14 -11.48
C ILE A 211 -2.65 8.70 -12.95
N PRO A 212 -3.68 7.86 -13.23
CA PRO A 212 -3.94 7.35 -14.57
C PRO A 212 -4.21 8.42 -15.63
N HIS A 213 -4.12 8.03 -16.90
CA HIS A 213 -4.59 8.86 -18.01
C HIS A 213 -6.13 8.92 -18.02
N LEU A 214 -6.71 9.98 -18.61
CA LEU A 214 -8.17 10.16 -18.70
C LEU A 214 -8.90 8.99 -19.38
N SER A 215 -8.28 8.38 -20.39
CA SER A 215 -8.85 7.19 -21.05
C SER A 215 -8.97 6.02 -20.07
N THR A 216 -7.89 5.72 -19.34
CA THR A 216 -7.89 4.70 -18.30
C THR A 216 -8.85 5.04 -17.17
N LEU A 217 -8.97 6.32 -16.81
CA LEU A 217 -9.93 6.78 -15.82
C LEU A 217 -11.38 6.56 -16.29
N GLY A 218 -11.67 6.86 -17.55
CA GLY A 218 -12.97 6.57 -18.17
C GLY A 218 -13.30 5.08 -18.10
N ASP A 219 -12.35 4.21 -18.45
CA ASP A 219 -12.52 2.76 -18.30
C ASP A 219 -12.75 2.34 -16.84
N LEU A 220 -12.05 2.96 -15.89
CA LEU A 220 -12.23 2.69 -14.46
C LEU A 220 -13.61 3.12 -13.97
N ILE A 221 -14.10 4.27 -14.43
CA ILE A 221 -15.45 4.76 -14.10
C ILE A 221 -16.50 3.86 -14.74
N ASN A 222 -16.34 3.48 -16.00
CA ASN A 222 -17.28 2.59 -16.70
C ASN A 222 -17.29 1.17 -16.10
N LYS A 223 -16.13 0.67 -15.66
CA LYS A 223 -16.02 -0.62 -14.95
C LYS A 223 -16.53 -0.54 -13.52
N SER A 224 -16.48 0.63 -12.91
CA SER A 224 -17.10 0.84 -11.62
C SER A 224 -18.61 0.82 -11.83
N ASN A 225 -19.35 0.08 -11.00
CA ASN A 225 -20.81 0.08 -11.02
C ASN A 225 -21.43 1.44 -10.58
N MET A 226 -20.69 2.55 -10.75
CA MET A 226 -21.03 3.90 -10.31
C MET A 226 -21.78 4.71 -11.37
N THR A 227 -21.79 4.28 -12.63
CA THR A 227 -22.70 4.86 -13.63
C THR A 227 -24.12 4.39 -13.37
N LEU A 228 -25.07 5.33 -13.43
CA LEU A 228 -26.50 5.05 -13.40
C LEU A 228 -27.03 5.23 -14.82
N THR A 229 -27.83 4.28 -15.29
CA THR A 229 -28.57 4.47 -16.53
C THR A 229 -29.84 5.29 -16.27
N GLU A 230 -30.39 5.92 -17.30
CA GLU A 230 -31.66 6.63 -17.20
C GLU A 230 -32.74 5.70 -16.61
N THR A 231 -33.54 6.22 -15.69
CA THR A 231 -34.60 5.51 -14.95
C THR A 231 -34.13 4.33 -14.07
N GLU A 232 -32.81 4.17 -13.84
CA GLU A 232 -32.25 3.17 -12.94
C GLU A 232 -32.20 3.60 -11.49
N PHE A 233 -32.75 2.75 -10.62
CA PHE A 233 -32.69 2.93 -9.18
C PHE A 233 -31.85 1.82 -8.53
N LYS A 234 -30.74 2.19 -7.89
CA LYS A 234 -29.86 1.26 -7.16
C LYS A 234 -30.18 1.21 -5.66
N PHE A 235 -31.44 0.96 -5.29
CA PHE A 235 -31.89 0.94 -3.89
C PHE A 235 -31.16 -0.10 -3.04
N ASP A 236 -30.78 -1.25 -3.62
CA ASP A 236 -30.00 -2.27 -2.90
C ASP A 236 -28.62 -1.78 -2.46
N SER A 237 -28.03 -0.83 -3.21
CA SER A 237 -26.75 -0.22 -2.84
C SER A 237 -26.90 0.75 -1.66
N LEU A 238 -28.10 1.32 -1.45
CA LEU A 238 -28.43 2.22 -0.34
C LEU A 238 -28.64 1.48 0.98
N GLN A 239 -29.01 0.19 0.97
CA GLN A 239 -29.18 -0.61 2.18
C GLN A 239 -27.90 -0.67 3.05
N LYS A 240 -26.71 -0.51 2.43
CA LYS A 240 -25.43 -0.46 3.16
C LYS A 240 -25.26 0.81 4.01
N PHE A 241 -26.08 1.82 3.78
CA PHE A 241 -25.94 3.16 4.38
C PHE A 241 -27.17 3.60 5.18
N GLN A 242 -28.26 2.81 5.19
CA GLN A 242 -29.49 3.14 5.92
C GLN A 242 -29.85 2.07 6.95
N SER A 243 -30.17 2.51 8.17
CA SER A 243 -30.65 1.69 9.27
C SER A 243 -32.05 2.11 9.73
N GLY A 244 -33.01 2.30 8.80
CA GLY A 244 -34.37 2.75 9.15
C GLY A 244 -35.19 3.28 7.98
N PHE A 245 -35.72 4.50 8.12
CA PHE A 245 -36.61 5.17 7.17
C PHE A 245 -35.91 6.36 6.48
N GLY A 246 -36.18 6.56 5.19
CA GLY A 246 -35.71 7.71 4.42
C GLY A 246 -36.89 8.55 3.90
N PHE A 247 -36.76 9.87 3.95
CA PHE A 247 -37.68 10.81 3.31
C PHE A 247 -37.07 11.24 1.99
N CYS A 248 -37.82 11.10 0.90
CA CYS A 248 -37.42 11.56 -0.43
C CYS A 248 -38.41 12.64 -0.87
N SER A 249 -37.90 13.79 -1.30
CA SER A 249 -38.67 14.81 -2.00
C SER A 249 -38.05 14.99 -3.37
N GLU A 250 -38.88 14.92 -4.42
CA GLU A 250 -38.46 15.31 -5.75
C GLU A 250 -38.49 16.84 -5.83
N ASP A 251 -37.42 17.41 -6.35
CA ASP A 251 -37.41 18.79 -6.82
C ASP A 251 -37.46 18.75 -8.34
N THR A 252 -38.44 19.42 -8.93
CA THR A 252 -38.64 19.49 -10.39
C THR A 252 -37.56 20.37 -11.02
N THR A 253 -36.30 19.98 -10.91
CA THR A 253 -35.16 20.70 -11.47
C THR A 253 -35.32 20.74 -12.98
N GLY A 254 -35.40 21.94 -13.55
CA GLY A 254 -35.52 22.12 -14.99
C GLY A 254 -34.29 21.58 -15.71
N VAL A 255 -34.43 20.49 -16.45
CA VAL A 255 -33.38 19.91 -17.30
C VAL A 255 -33.52 20.48 -18.71
N ILE A 256 -32.41 20.90 -19.32
CA ILE A 256 -32.41 21.27 -20.74
C ILE A 256 -32.48 19.96 -21.55
N PRO A 257 -33.55 19.73 -22.32
CA PRO A 257 -33.71 18.48 -23.06
C PRO A 257 -32.61 18.39 -24.12
N LYS A 258 -31.79 17.35 -24.02
CA LYS A 258 -30.76 17.03 -25.00
C LYS A 258 -30.89 15.56 -25.32
N VAL A 259 -31.33 15.28 -26.55
CA VAL A 259 -31.44 13.90 -27.04
C VAL A 259 -30.06 13.41 -27.42
N GLU A 260 -29.64 12.30 -26.83
CA GLU A 260 -28.38 11.63 -27.14
C GLU A 260 -28.64 10.15 -27.40
N TYR A 261 -27.82 9.54 -28.25
CA TYR A 261 -27.86 8.10 -28.48
C TYR A 261 -26.87 7.42 -27.55
N ASP A 262 -27.36 6.52 -26.69
CA ASP A 262 -26.55 5.66 -25.86
C ASP A 262 -26.31 4.31 -26.55
N SER A 263 -25.11 4.18 -27.11
CA SER A 263 -24.66 2.95 -27.76
C SER A 263 -24.60 1.72 -26.85
N SER A 264 -24.47 1.91 -25.52
CA SER A 264 -24.34 0.79 -24.58
C SER A 264 -25.68 0.09 -24.32
N THR A 265 -26.77 0.84 -24.39
CA THR A 265 -28.14 0.34 -24.19
C THR A 265 -28.94 0.26 -25.49
N ASN A 266 -28.35 0.67 -26.63
CA ASN A 266 -29.00 0.80 -27.93
C ASN A 266 -30.29 1.64 -27.84
N SER A 267 -30.24 2.76 -27.13
CA SER A 267 -31.43 3.59 -26.87
C SER A 267 -31.16 5.08 -26.97
N PHE A 268 -32.20 5.85 -27.25
CA PHE A 268 -32.15 7.31 -27.18
C PHE A 268 -32.51 7.77 -25.77
N ILE A 269 -31.65 8.59 -25.19
CA ILE A 269 -31.79 9.17 -23.85
C ILE A 269 -32.13 10.66 -23.94
N GLY A 270 -32.74 11.21 -22.89
CA GLY A 270 -33.07 12.64 -22.81
C GLY A 270 -34.47 13.02 -23.34
N PHE A 271 -35.27 12.02 -23.70
CA PHE A 271 -36.71 12.16 -23.84
C PHE A 271 -37.39 11.98 -22.49
N THR A 272 -38.54 12.62 -22.28
CA THR A 272 -39.37 12.32 -21.12
C THR A 272 -39.91 10.90 -21.23
N THR A 273 -39.33 9.97 -20.47
CA THR A 273 -39.77 8.57 -20.44
C THR A 273 -41.20 8.48 -19.93
N ARG A 274 -42.00 7.59 -20.54
CA ARG A 274 -43.36 7.30 -20.11
C ARG A 274 -43.35 6.80 -18.66
N ILE A 275 -44.24 7.35 -17.84
CA ILE A 275 -44.40 6.97 -16.43
C ILE A 275 -45.54 5.96 -16.31
N VAL A 276 -45.32 4.87 -15.58
CA VAL A 276 -46.32 3.87 -15.19
C VAL A 276 -46.27 3.74 -13.67
N ASP A 277 -47.42 3.95 -13.01
CA ASP A 277 -47.54 3.90 -11.55
C ASP A 277 -46.55 4.81 -10.80
N GLY A 278 -46.24 5.97 -11.38
CA GLY A 278 -45.28 6.94 -10.81
C GLY A 278 -43.81 6.57 -11.02
N ILE A 279 -43.51 5.46 -11.72
CA ILE A 279 -42.16 5.02 -12.02
C ILE A 279 -41.87 5.21 -13.52
N PRO A 280 -40.74 5.80 -13.90
CA PRO A 280 -40.39 5.92 -15.31
C PRO A 280 -40.03 4.56 -15.93
N LEU A 281 -40.54 4.26 -17.12
CA LEU A 281 -40.24 3.02 -17.85
C LEU A 281 -38.79 3.00 -18.36
N MET A 282 -38.05 1.94 -18.01
CA MET A 282 -36.70 1.69 -18.52
C MET A 282 -36.67 1.42 -20.02
N LYS A 283 -35.67 2.00 -20.69
CA LYS A 283 -35.30 1.72 -22.09
C LYS A 283 -36.48 1.81 -23.07
N HIS A 284 -37.35 2.81 -22.88
CA HIS A 284 -38.55 2.95 -23.70
C HIS A 284 -38.25 3.26 -25.18
N TYR A 285 -37.20 4.03 -25.46
CA TYR A 285 -36.82 4.49 -26.80
C TYR A 285 -35.65 3.69 -27.37
N GLN A 286 -35.84 2.41 -27.67
CA GLN A 286 -34.81 1.60 -28.32
C GLN A 286 -34.65 1.97 -29.80
N ALA A 287 -33.41 1.97 -30.29
CA ALA A 287 -33.12 2.38 -31.67
C ALA A 287 -33.64 1.38 -32.73
N ASP A 288 -33.90 0.13 -32.33
CA ASP A 288 -34.43 -0.93 -33.20
C ASP A 288 -35.94 -0.76 -33.49
N THR A 289 -36.63 0.08 -32.73
CA THR A 289 -38.06 0.37 -32.84
C THR A 289 -38.26 1.85 -33.11
N PHE A 290 -37.93 2.28 -34.33
CA PHE A 290 -38.17 3.66 -34.78
C PHE A 290 -39.58 3.89 -35.33
N ASP A 291 -40.38 2.82 -35.47
CA ASP A 291 -41.65 2.83 -36.19
C ASP A 291 -42.83 3.42 -35.38
N ASP A 292 -42.62 3.81 -34.12
CA ASP A 292 -43.69 4.29 -33.21
C ASP A 292 -43.62 5.79 -32.87
N PHE A 293 -42.83 6.59 -33.62
CA PHE A 293 -42.80 8.05 -33.51
C PHE A 293 -43.63 8.76 -34.58
#